data_AF-A0A661MVR2-F1
#
_entry.id   AF-A0A661MVR2-F1
#
_cell.length_a   1.000
_cell.length_b   1.000
_cell.length_c   1.000
_cell.angle_alpha   90.00
_cell.angle_beta   90.00
_cell.angle_gamma   90.00
#
_symmetry.space_group_name_H-M   'P 1'
#
loop_
_entity.id
_entity.type
_entity.pdbx_description
1 polymer ?
#
loop_
_entity_poly.entity_id
_entity_poly.type
_entity_poly.pdbx_seq_one_letter_code
_entity_poly.pdbx_strand_id
1 'polypeptide(L)'
;MGYASPVSRAAHLVSSLCFVFAAAVALAGCPREVQEPDPGEGTPCGTLADCNMGVSCGDRELRVCVDGLCEESPSVVSPCSGSRDAGP
;
A
#
# COMPACT_ATOMS: atom_id res chain seq x y z
N MET A 1 53.47 -5.91 35.31
CA MET A 1 52.09 -6.44 35.45
C MET A 1 51.28 -5.43 36.23
N GLY A 2 50.50 -4.58 35.53
CA GLY A 2 49.75 -3.49 36.16
C GLY A 2 48.42 -3.99 36.71
N TYR A 3 48.24 -3.97 38.02
CA TYR A 3 46.94 -4.21 38.64
C TYR A 3 46.07 -2.97 38.42
N ALA A 4 45.16 -3.04 37.45
CA ALA A 4 44.10 -2.06 37.33
C ALA A 4 43.26 -2.09 38.62
N SER A 5 43.25 -0.96 39.34
CA SER A 5 42.50 -0.82 40.59
C SER A 5 41.03 -1.18 40.37
N PRO A 6 40.36 -1.82 41.35
CA PRO A 6 38.96 -2.27 41.23
C PRO A 6 38.01 -1.11 40.87
N VAL A 7 38.36 0.11 41.26
CA VAL A 7 37.67 1.36 40.93
C VAL A 7 37.67 1.65 39.42
N SER A 8 38.79 1.41 38.72
CA SER A 8 38.87 1.61 37.27
C SER A 8 38.00 0.60 36.52
N ARG A 9 37.94 -0.65 36.99
CA ARG A 9 37.07 -1.68 36.38
C ARG A 9 35.59 -1.35 36.56
N ALA A 10 35.20 -0.90 37.75
CA ALA A 10 33.82 -0.47 38.01
C ALA A 10 33.43 0.74 37.15
N ALA A 11 34.32 1.72 36.99
CA ALA A 11 34.06 2.88 36.14
C ALA A 11 33.86 2.51 34.65
N HIS A 12 34.63 1.56 34.13
CA HIS A 12 34.45 1.06 32.76
C HIS A 12 33.15 0.28 32.59
N LEU A 13 32.75 -0.52 33.58
CA LEU A 13 31.48 -1.25 33.54
C LEU A 13 30.28 -0.30 33.54
N VAL A 14 30.28 0.71 34.42
CA VAL A 14 29.22 1.71 34.50
C VAL A 14 29.12 2.53 33.21
N SER A 15 30.27 2.98 32.68
CA SER A 15 30.32 3.74 31.44
C SER A 15 29.81 2.93 30.23
N SER A 16 30.23 1.66 30.12
CA SER A 16 29.76 0.75 29.07
C SER A 16 28.25 0.50 29.16
N LEU A 17 27.72 0.33 30.37
CA LEU A 17 26.29 0.12 30.60
C LEU A 17 25.46 1.34 30.18
N CYS A 18 25.91 2.54 30.52
CA CYS A 18 25.26 3.79 30.12
C CYS A 18 25.22 3.94 28.59
N PHE A 19 26.30 3.56 27.90
CA PHE A 19 26.37 3.66 26.45
C PHE A 19 25.39 2.71 25.75
N VAL A 20 25.28 1.46 26.23
CA VAL A 20 24.32 0.48 25.70
C VAL A 20 22.88 0.92 25.96
N PHE A 21 22.59 1.46 27.14
CA PHE A 21 21.24 1.93 27.48
C PHE A 21 20.82 3.12 26.62
N ALA A 22 21.71 4.08 26.38
CA ALA A 22 21.44 5.23 25.50
C ALA A 22 21.16 4.81 24.05
N ALA A 23 21.91 3.84 23.53
CA ALA A 23 21.69 3.30 22.18
C ALA A 23 20.34 2.57 22.06
N ALA A 24 19.92 1.83 23.09
CA ALA A 24 18.64 1.13 23.10
C ALA A 24 17.44 2.10 23.10
N VAL A 25 17.53 3.21 23.84
CA VAL A 25 16.47 4.23 23.87
C VAL A 25 16.36 4.95 22.53
N ALA A 26 17.48 5.22 21.85
CA ALA A 26 17.47 5.86 20.53
C ALA A 26 16.79 4.99 19.46
N LEU A 27 16.95 3.66 19.51
CA LEU A 27 16.32 2.74 18.57
C LEU A 27 14.85 2.44 18.88
N ALA A 28 14.45 2.46 20.15
CA ALA A 28 13.06 2.26 20.56
C ALA A 28 12.16 3.47 20.29
N GLY A 29 12.76 4.65 20.05
CA GLY A 29 12.06 5.91 19.86
C GLY A 29 11.77 6.30 18.40
N CYS A 30 12.13 5.47 17.41
CA CYS A 30 11.74 5.74 16.02
C CYS A 30 10.22 5.55 15.90
N PRO A 31 9.43 6.61 15.65
CA PRO A 31 8.01 6.45 15.39
C PRO A 31 7.88 5.51 14.20
N ARG A 32 7.09 4.44 14.35
CA ARG A 32 6.74 3.58 13.24
C ARG A 32 5.99 4.46 12.25
N GLU A 33 6.66 4.83 11.16
CA GLU A 33 5.98 5.50 10.04
C GLU A 33 4.87 4.58 9.58
N VAL A 34 3.63 5.06 9.72
CA VAL A 34 2.47 4.40 9.14
C VAL A 34 2.61 4.62 7.64
N GLN A 35 2.98 3.57 6.91
CA GLN A 35 2.83 3.59 5.45
C GLN A 35 1.33 3.62 5.18
N GLU A 36 0.81 4.79 4.79
CA GLU A 36 -0.50 4.85 4.16
C GLU A 36 -0.44 4.05 2.85
N PRO A 37 -1.45 3.21 2.56
CA PRO A 37 -1.52 2.52 1.29
C PRO A 37 -1.58 3.57 0.17
N ASP A 38 -0.82 3.31 -0.88
CA ASP A 38 -0.79 4.17 -2.07
C ASP A 38 -2.23 4.40 -2.56
N PRO A 39 -2.69 5.66 -2.75
CA PRO A 39 -4.01 5.90 -3.31
C PRO A 39 -4.05 5.23 -4.70
N GLY A 40 -4.87 4.19 -4.83
CA GLY A 40 -4.87 3.33 -6.03
C GLY A 40 -4.84 4.15 -7.32
N GLU A 41 -3.87 3.83 -8.19
CA GLU A 41 -3.67 4.50 -9.47
C GLU A 41 -4.78 4.13 -10.47
N GLY A 42 -5.98 4.65 -10.24
CA GLY A 42 -7.16 4.40 -11.06
C GLY A 42 -7.79 5.68 -11.57
N THR A 43 -8.47 5.60 -12.72
CA THR A 43 -9.34 6.70 -13.16
C THR A 43 -10.57 6.72 -12.26
N PRO A 44 -10.91 7.85 -11.61
CA PRO A 44 -12.07 7.90 -10.74
C PRO A 44 -13.38 7.75 -11.52
N CYS A 45 -14.34 7.07 -10.93
CA CYS A 45 -15.66 6.84 -11.50
C CYS A 45 -16.75 6.83 -10.44
N GLY A 46 -17.96 7.22 -10.82
CA GLY A 46 -19.17 7.01 -10.02
C GLY A 46 -20.08 5.91 -10.61
N THR A 47 -19.93 5.63 -11.90
CA THR A 47 -20.79 4.72 -12.67
C THR A 47 -20.00 3.96 -13.72
N LEU A 48 -20.59 2.88 -14.25
CA LEU A 48 -20.05 2.13 -15.38
C LEU A 48 -19.85 3.01 -16.63
N ALA A 49 -20.71 4.01 -16.84
CA ALA A 49 -20.62 4.89 -18.01
C ALA A 49 -19.36 5.77 -17.98
N ASP A 50 -18.90 6.15 -16.79
CA ASP A 50 -17.70 6.99 -16.61
C ASP A 50 -16.44 6.28 -17.12
N CYS A 51 -16.35 4.96 -16.92
CA CYS A 51 -15.23 4.14 -17.38
C CYS A 51 -15.27 3.77 -18.86
N ASN A 52 -16.41 3.98 -19.54
CA ASN A 52 -16.67 3.49 -20.90
C ASN A 52 -17.19 4.61 -21.82
N MET A 53 -16.83 5.87 -21.56
CA MET A 53 -17.21 7.00 -22.41
C MET A 53 -16.71 6.80 -23.84
N GLY A 54 -17.62 6.87 -24.81
CA GLY A 54 -17.31 6.68 -26.23
C GLY A 54 -17.22 5.22 -26.68
N VAL A 55 -17.48 4.25 -25.79
CA VAL A 55 -17.63 2.85 -26.16
C VAL A 55 -19.05 2.61 -26.67
N SER A 56 -19.16 2.22 -27.94
CA SER A 56 -20.41 1.77 -28.54
C SER A 56 -20.63 0.28 -28.31
N CYS A 57 -21.90 -0.08 -28.09
CA CYS A 57 -22.38 -1.46 -28.10
C CYS A 57 -21.88 -2.20 -29.37
N GLY A 58 -21.20 -3.35 -29.20
CA GLY A 58 -20.94 -4.29 -30.32
C GLY A 58 -19.58 -4.96 -30.26
N ASP A 59 -18.57 -4.24 -29.75
CA ASP A 59 -17.18 -4.62 -30.01
C ASP A 59 -16.26 -4.57 -28.78
N ARG A 60 -16.75 -4.30 -27.57
CA ARG A 60 -15.80 -3.94 -26.49
C ARG A 60 -16.11 -4.57 -25.13
N GLU A 61 -15.05 -5.19 -24.62
CA GLU A 61 -14.85 -5.45 -23.22
C GLU A 61 -15.00 -4.12 -22.45
N LEU A 62 -15.89 -4.09 -21.47
CA LEU A 62 -16.20 -2.96 -20.61
C LEU A 62 -15.34 -3.01 -19.33
N ARG A 63 -14.97 -1.82 -18.86
CA ARG A 63 -14.31 -1.61 -17.57
C ARG A 63 -15.35 -1.29 -16.51
N VAL A 64 -15.28 -1.95 -15.36
CA VAL A 64 -16.25 -1.73 -14.28
C VAL A 64 -15.72 -0.66 -13.33
N CYS A 65 -16.64 0.06 -12.68
CA CYS A 65 -16.30 0.97 -11.60
C CYS A 65 -16.33 0.21 -10.28
N VAL A 66 -15.17 0.02 -9.64
CA VAL A 66 -15.00 -0.72 -8.38
C VAL A 66 -14.30 0.20 -7.38
N ASP A 67 -14.90 0.37 -6.20
CA ASP A 67 -14.39 1.24 -5.13
C ASP A 67 -14.08 2.69 -5.58
N GLY A 68 -14.87 3.19 -6.53
CA GLY A 68 -14.72 4.54 -7.08
C GLY A 68 -13.61 4.69 -8.12
N LEU A 69 -13.01 3.58 -8.59
CA LEU A 69 -11.98 3.55 -9.61
C LEU A 69 -12.36 2.61 -10.76
N CYS A 70 -12.02 3.00 -11.99
CA CYS A 70 -12.16 2.14 -13.14
C CYS A 70 -11.12 1.03 -13.11
N GLU A 71 -11.54 -0.20 -13.40
CA GLU A 71 -10.61 -1.30 -13.58
C GLU A 71 -9.58 -1.02 -14.69
N GLU A 72 -8.35 -1.46 -14.46
CA GLU A 72 -7.23 -1.24 -15.38
C GLU A 72 -7.42 -2.01 -16.69
N SER A 73 -7.97 -3.23 -16.58
CA SER A 73 -8.33 -4.10 -17.68
C SER A 73 -9.84 -4.35 -17.70
N PRO A 74 -10.44 -4.50 -18.88
CA PRO A 74 -11.87 -4.76 -18.96
C PRO A 74 -12.20 -6.19 -18.50
N SER A 75 -13.28 -6.33 -17.75
CA SER A 75 -13.66 -7.60 -17.11
C SER A 75 -15.00 -8.15 -17.61
N VAL A 76 -15.77 -7.36 -18.35
CA VAL A 76 -17.11 -7.72 -18.81
C VAL A 76 -17.23 -7.56 -20.31
N VAL A 77 -17.74 -8.57 -21.01
CA VAL A 77 -18.15 -8.42 -22.42
C VAL A 77 -19.62 -8.05 -22.43
N SER A 78 -19.98 -6.85 -22.91
CA SER A 78 -21.38 -6.46 -23.03
C SER A 78 -21.94 -6.87 -24.38
N PRO A 79 -22.89 -7.82 -24.45
CA PRO A 79 -23.69 -8.00 -25.65
C PRO A 79 -24.56 -6.76 -25.84
N CYS A 80 -24.70 -6.26 -27.07
CA CYS A 80 -25.72 -5.25 -27.33
C CYS A 80 -27.09 -5.89 -27.17
N SER A 81 -28.00 -5.20 -26.53
CA SER A 81 -29.44 -5.45 -26.66
C SER A 81 -29.89 -5.06 -28.08
N GLY A 82 -29.51 -5.86 -29.06
CA GLY A 82 -29.77 -5.64 -30.49
C GLY A 82 -29.57 -6.90 -31.33
N SER A 83 -28.78 -7.87 -30.87
CA SER A 83 -28.75 -9.21 -31.44
C SER A 83 -29.80 -10.09 -30.78
N ARG A 84 -31.05 -9.90 -31.22
CA ARG A 84 -32.12 -10.91 -31.29
C ARG A 84 -32.15 -11.92 -30.15
N ASP A 85 -33.01 -11.66 -29.18
CA ASP A 85 -34.03 -12.64 -28.85
C ASP A 85 -34.71 -13.08 -30.15
N ALA A 86 -34.13 -14.08 -30.82
CA ALA A 86 -34.84 -14.91 -31.77
C ALA A 86 -35.77 -15.79 -30.94
N GLY A 87 -36.96 -15.25 -30.67
CA GLY A 87 -38.03 -16.02 -30.06
C GLY A 87 -38.42 -17.22 -30.94
N PRO A 88 -38.92 -18.30 -30.34
CA PRO A 88 -39.91 -19.14 -31.00
C PRO A 88 -41.27 -18.43 -31.10
#